data_AF-A0A7J8VJU9-F1
#
_entry.id   AF-A0A7J8VJU9-F1
#
_cell.length_a   1.000
_cell.length_b   1.000
_cell.length_c   1.000
_cell.angle_alpha   90.00
_cell.angle_beta   90.00
_cell.angle_gamma   90.00
#
_symmetry.space_group_name_H-M   'P 1'
#
loop_
_entity.id
_entity.type
_entity.pdbx_description
1 polymer ?
#
loop_
_entity_poly.entity_id
_entity_poly.type
_entity_poly.pdbx_seq_one_letter_code
_entity_poly.pdbx_strand_id
1 'polypeptide(L)'
;MNGVVSVFPNEKRILHTTRSSYFMGFSQQVQRATSESDVIIGVLDTGIWPESQSFNDEGLSPPPDKWKGVCQDANNITCNNKIIGARYYKSDGLFGSNDIISPRDSEGHGTHTASTAAGRLVNRANLFGLGAGTARGGVAGTARGGVPSARIAVYKICWSDGCSDADILAAFDDAIADGVDIISLSVGSTTPTDYFRDSIAIGAFHAMRNGILTVTSAGNQGPRRATITNFSPWTLSVAASTIDRKFFTGVKLGNDVVYEGVSINTFDLKNETYPMIYGGDAPNPIGNYTSSSSR
;
A
#
# COMPACT_ATOMS: atom_id res chain seq x y z
N MET A 1 -30.93 34.22 5.03
CA MET A 1 -29.91 33.20 4.70
C MET A 1 -28.59 33.62 5.32
N ASN A 2 -28.39 33.32 6.61
CA ASN A 2 -27.07 33.38 7.26
C ASN A 2 -26.69 31.93 7.53
N GLY A 3 -25.59 31.45 6.95
CA GLY A 3 -25.13 30.06 7.13
C GLY A 3 -24.54 29.37 5.90
N VAL A 4 -24.46 30.03 4.73
CA VAL A 4 -23.81 29.45 3.55
C VAL A 4 -22.45 30.11 3.34
N VAL A 5 -21.38 29.33 3.52
CA VAL A 5 -19.99 29.80 3.47
C VAL A 5 -19.46 29.84 2.02
N SER A 6 -19.99 29.02 1.11
CA SER A 6 -19.64 29.05 -0.32
C SER A 6 -20.69 28.31 -1.16
N VAL A 7 -20.91 28.78 -2.38
CA VAL A 7 -21.66 28.09 -3.44
C VAL A 7 -20.82 28.21 -4.71
N PHE A 8 -20.64 27.10 -5.43
CA PHE A 8 -19.92 27.08 -6.71
C PHE A 8 -20.69 26.25 -7.75
N PRO A 9 -20.53 26.57 -9.05
CA PRO A 9 -21.20 25.86 -10.13
C PRO A 9 -20.83 24.37 -10.16
N ASN A 10 -21.81 23.54 -10.52
CA ASN A 10 -21.60 22.12 -10.76
C ASN A 10 -20.72 21.92 -12.00
N GLU A 11 -19.56 21.30 -11.83
CA GLU A 11 -18.63 20.96 -12.92
C GLU A 11 -18.38 19.45 -12.97
N LYS A 12 -18.29 18.89 -14.19
CA LYS A 12 -17.86 17.50 -14.38
C LYS A 12 -16.36 17.36 -14.07
N ARG A 13 -16.04 16.56 -13.04
CA ARG A 13 -14.68 16.16 -12.67
C ARG A 13 -14.32 14.81 -13.30
N ILE A 14 -13.02 14.52 -13.41
CA ILE A 14 -12.47 13.36 -14.13
C ILE A 14 -11.68 12.43 -13.20
N LEU A 15 -11.80 11.11 -13.41
CA LEU A 15 -11.49 10.04 -12.44
C LEU A 15 -10.19 9.31 -12.74
N HIS A 16 -9.32 9.09 -11.74
CA HIS A 16 -7.91 8.68 -11.95
C HIS A 16 -7.33 7.88 -10.71
N THR A 17 -6.57 6.75 -10.80
CA THR A 17 -5.60 6.16 -9.82
C THR A 17 -4.17 6.67 -9.92
N THR A 18 -3.59 6.98 -11.07
CA THR A 18 -3.71 8.27 -11.76
C THR A 18 -4.06 9.54 -10.96
N ARG A 19 -4.54 9.53 -9.70
CA ARG A 19 -5.06 10.76 -9.04
C ARG A 19 -4.29 11.23 -7.82
N SER A 20 -3.85 10.33 -6.94
CA SER A 20 -3.29 10.73 -5.64
C SER A 20 -2.16 11.76 -5.77
N SER A 21 -1.19 11.52 -6.67
CA SER A 21 -0.13 12.51 -6.94
C SER A 21 -0.70 13.84 -7.44
N TYR A 22 -1.65 13.85 -8.37
CA TYR A 22 -2.27 15.07 -8.87
C TYR A 22 -3.12 15.80 -7.83
N PHE A 23 -3.82 15.05 -6.97
CA PHE A 23 -4.59 15.60 -5.86
C PHE A 23 -3.69 16.37 -4.89
N MET A 24 -2.46 15.90 -4.68
CA MET A 24 -1.43 16.61 -3.91
C MET A 24 -0.73 17.73 -4.71
N GLY A 25 -1.14 18.02 -5.95
CA GLY A 25 -0.47 18.99 -6.82
C GLY A 25 0.86 18.50 -7.42
N PHE A 26 1.18 17.22 -7.30
CA PHE A 26 2.43 16.60 -7.72
C PHE A 26 2.31 15.97 -9.12
N SER A 27 2.45 16.80 -10.15
CA SER A 27 2.29 16.42 -11.56
C SER A 27 3.42 15.54 -12.10
N GLN A 28 3.25 14.98 -13.30
CA GLN A 28 4.31 14.19 -13.94
C GLN A 28 5.59 14.99 -14.23
N GLN A 29 5.45 16.28 -14.50
CA GLN A 29 6.51 17.19 -14.96
C GLN A 29 7.20 17.96 -13.83
N VAL A 30 7.00 17.54 -12.57
CA VAL A 30 7.72 18.12 -11.43
C VAL A 30 9.22 17.99 -11.63
N GLN A 31 9.96 19.06 -11.29
CA GLN A 31 11.41 19.03 -11.30
C GLN A 31 11.88 17.97 -10.28
N ARG A 32 12.76 17.07 -10.74
CA ARG A 32 13.33 16.01 -9.92
C ARG A 32 14.82 16.26 -9.72
N ALA A 33 15.32 15.88 -8.55
CA ALA A 33 16.75 15.91 -8.30
C ALA A 33 17.46 14.91 -9.22
N THR A 34 18.61 15.27 -9.75
CA THR A 34 19.44 14.36 -10.56
C THR A 34 19.88 13.13 -9.76
N SER A 35 19.97 13.26 -8.44
CA SER A 35 20.31 12.19 -7.51
C SER A 35 19.14 11.27 -7.13
N GLU A 36 17.93 11.48 -7.67
CA GLU A 36 16.77 10.62 -7.33
C GLU A 36 17.04 9.14 -7.62
N SER A 37 17.79 8.83 -8.68
CA SER A 37 18.20 7.47 -9.02
C SER A 37 19.20 6.86 -8.04
N ASP A 38 19.79 7.64 -7.15
CA ASP A 38 20.76 7.16 -6.16
C ASP A 38 20.15 7.01 -4.77
N VAL A 39 18.87 7.37 -4.63
CA VAL A 39 18.08 7.17 -3.40
C VAL A 39 17.61 5.72 -3.33
N ILE A 40 17.78 5.10 -2.17
CA ILE A 40 17.39 3.71 -1.89
C ILE A 40 16.32 3.71 -0.80
N ILE A 41 15.13 3.22 -1.13
CA ILE A 41 14.03 3.05 -0.18
C ILE A 41 14.02 1.62 0.33
N GLY A 42 14.26 1.44 1.64
CA GLY A 42 14.01 0.19 2.33
C GLY A 42 12.52 0.00 2.59
N VAL A 43 11.94 -1.09 2.08
CA VAL A 43 10.53 -1.46 2.28
C VAL A 43 10.46 -2.68 3.20
N LEU A 44 10.00 -2.46 4.43
CA LEU A 44 9.80 -3.50 5.45
C LEU A 44 8.32 -3.91 5.45
N ASP A 45 7.99 -5.04 4.82
CA ASP A 45 6.61 -5.42 4.49
C ASP A 45 6.45 -6.93 4.20
N THR A 46 5.44 -7.36 3.43
CA THR A 46 5.17 -8.76 3.02
C THR A 46 6.07 -9.27 1.87
N GLY A 47 7.02 -8.46 1.41
CA GLY A 47 7.92 -8.77 0.31
C GLY A 47 7.63 -7.96 -0.95
N ILE A 48 8.01 -8.48 -2.11
CA ILE A 48 7.70 -7.85 -3.40
C ILE A 48 7.35 -8.85 -4.50
N TRP A 49 6.51 -8.46 -5.45
CA TRP A 49 6.29 -9.18 -6.72
C TRP A 49 7.13 -8.54 -7.84
N PRO A 50 8.34 -9.06 -8.14
CA PRO A 50 9.32 -8.37 -8.99
C PRO A 50 8.89 -8.25 -10.45
N GLU A 51 8.02 -9.13 -10.96
CA GLU A 51 7.54 -9.10 -12.34
C GLU A 51 6.51 -7.99 -12.60
N SER A 52 6.09 -7.25 -11.57
CA SER A 52 5.20 -6.10 -11.74
C SER A 52 5.84 -5.04 -12.63
N GLN A 53 5.08 -4.51 -13.59
CA GLN A 53 5.54 -3.41 -14.44
C GLN A 53 5.97 -2.17 -13.65
N SER A 54 5.50 -2.01 -12.41
CA SER A 54 5.94 -0.91 -11.53
C SER A 54 7.42 -1.00 -11.15
N PHE A 55 8.05 -2.16 -11.33
CA PHE A 55 9.42 -2.43 -10.91
C PHE A 55 10.37 -2.80 -12.06
N ASN A 56 9.97 -2.48 -13.30
CA ASN A 56 10.89 -2.57 -14.43
C ASN A 56 12.07 -1.59 -14.24
N ASP A 57 13.22 -1.90 -14.81
CA ASP A 57 14.45 -1.15 -14.60
C ASP A 57 15.00 -0.49 -15.87
N GLU A 58 14.17 -0.40 -16.92
CA GLU A 58 14.55 0.12 -18.23
C GLU A 58 15.07 1.58 -18.15
N GLY A 59 16.33 1.80 -18.51
CA GLY A 59 16.94 3.14 -18.45
C GLY A 59 17.37 3.59 -17.05
N LEU A 60 17.35 2.69 -16.07
CA LEU A 60 18.06 2.90 -14.81
C LEU A 60 19.52 2.43 -14.95
N SER A 61 20.45 3.23 -14.43
CA SER A 61 21.85 2.85 -14.28
C SER A 61 22.02 1.70 -13.27
N PRO A 62 23.21 1.07 -13.18
CA PRO A 62 23.51 0.13 -12.09
C PRO A 62 23.21 0.69 -10.68
N PRO A 63 23.04 -0.17 -9.66
CA PRO A 63 22.82 0.27 -8.28
C PRO A 63 23.95 1.20 -7.80
N PRO A 64 23.65 2.16 -6.90
CA PRO A 64 24.67 3.08 -6.37
C PRO A 64 25.79 2.36 -5.62
N ASP A 65 27.03 2.83 -5.76
CA ASP A 65 28.22 2.19 -5.15
C ASP A 65 28.15 2.05 -3.62
N LYS A 66 27.34 2.88 -2.95
CA LYS A 66 27.11 2.80 -1.49
C LYS A 66 26.30 1.58 -1.07
N TRP A 67 25.57 0.95 -2.00
CA TRP A 67 24.68 -0.17 -1.73
C TRP A 67 25.46 -1.43 -1.38
N LYS A 68 25.14 -2.06 -0.25
CA LYS A 68 25.82 -3.27 0.25
C LYS A 68 24.89 -4.47 0.43
N GLY A 69 23.59 -4.29 0.18
CA GLY A 69 22.63 -5.37 0.34
C GLY A 69 22.72 -6.43 -0.74
N VAL A 70 22.00 -7.53 -0.50
CA VAL A 70 22.06 -8.72 -1.34
C VAL A 70 20.68 -9.02 -1.94
N CYS A 71 20.68 -9.82 -3.00
CA CYS A 71 19.47 -10.50 -3.46
C CYS A 71 19.47 -11.93 -2.93
N GLN A 72 18.76 -12.14 -1.82
CA GLN A 72 18.62 -13.44 -1.18
C GLN A 72 17.70 -14.32 -2.03
N ASP A 73 18.20 -15.50 -2.39
CA ASP A 73 17.48 -16.55 -3.15
C ASP A 73 17.11 -16.18 -4.60
N ALA A 74 18.14 -16.10 -5.45
CA ALA A 74 18.03 -15.86 -6.89
C ALA A 74 17.13 -16.86 -7.67
N ASN A 75 16.77 -18.00 -7.06
CA ASN A 75 15.92 -19.00 -7.71
C ASN A 75 14.43 -18.63 -7.65
N ASN A 76 14.01 -17.88 -6.63
CA ASN A 76 12.62 -17.46 -6.43
C ASN A 76 12.39 -15.96 -6.63
N ILE A 77 13.45 -15.16 -6.55
CA ILE A 77 13.41 -13.72 -6.82
C ILE A 77 14.66 -13.25 -7.58
N THR A 78 14.47 -12.48 -8.66
CA THR A 78 15.59 -11.87 -9.40
C THR A 78 15.57 -10.38 -9.18
N CYS A 79 16.61 -9.86 -8.53
CA CYS A 79 16.84 -8.42 -8.41
C CYS A 79 17.32 -7.84 -9.75
N ASN A 80 17.05 -6.56 -9.96
CA ASN A 80 17.39 -5.81 -11.15
C ASN A 80 17.88 -4.40 -10.75
N ASN A 81 18.02 -3.47 -11.70
CA ASN A 81 18.46 -2.12 -11.33
C ASN A 81 17.36 -1.33 -10.58
N LYS A 82 16.11 -1.79 -10.52
CA LYS A 82 15.03 -1.14 -9.77
C LYS A 82 14.88 -1.70 -8.35
N ILE A 83 14.74 -3.02 -8.23
CA ILE A 83 14.77 -3.78 -6.98
C ILE A 83 16.20 -4.28 -6.82
N ILE A 84 17.00 -3.54 -6.07
CA ILE A 84 18.46 -3.76 -6.00
C ILE A 84 18.88 -4.72 -4.89
N GLY A 85 17.95 -5.06 -3.99
CA GLY A 85 18.13 -6.10 -2.99
C GLY A 85 16.81 -6.58 -2.45
N ALA A 86 16.84 -7.81 -1.95
CA ALA A 86 15.67 -8.48 -1.42
C ALA A 86 16.11 -9.52 -0.39
N ARG A 87 15.55 -9.42 0.81
CA ARG A 87 15.80 -10.32 1.95
C ARG A 87 14.46 -10.75 2.56
N TYR A 88 14.46 -11.86 3.27
CA TYR A 88 13.33 -12.27 4.10
C TYR A 88 13.80 -12.73 5.48
N TYR A 89 12.93 -12.58 6.46
CA TYR A 89 13.21 -12.86 7.86
C TYR A 89 12.08 -13.70 8.44
N LYS A 90 12.42 -14.88 8.96
CA LYS A 90 11.50 -15.77 9.67
C LYS A 90 12.29 -16.55 10.72
N SER A 91 12.63 -15.87 11.81
CA SER A 91 13.56 -16.33 12.84
C SER A 91 13.10 -17.60 13.58
N ASP A 92 11.80 -17.84 13.69
CA ASP A 92 11.23 -19.06 14.27
C ASP A 92 11.27 -20.28 13.32
N GLY A 93 11.51 -20.06 12.02
CA GLY A 93 11.52 -21.09 10.98
C GLY A 93 10.15 -21.71 10.67
N LEU A 94 9.04 -21.14 11.15
CA LEU A 94 7.70 -21.71 11.04
C LEU A 94 6.90 -21.07 9.90
N PHE A 95 6.84 -21.71 8.74
CA PHE A 95 6.09 -21.18 7.58
C PHE A 95 4.68 -21.73 7.52
N GLY A 96 3.70 -20.87 7.19
CA GLY A 96 2.34 -21.27 6.88
C GLY A 96 2.23 -21.98 5.53
N SER A 97 1.12 -22.69 5.30
CA SER A 97 0.93 -23.50 4.08
C SER A 97 0.95 -22.69 2.77
N ASN A 98 0.65 -21.40 2.84
CA ASN A 98 0.61 -20.50 1.68
C ASN A 98 1.84 -19.59 1.58
N ASP A 99 2.81 -19.75 2.48
CA ASP A 99 4.01 -18.92 2.50
C ASP A 99 5.02 -19.38 1.46
N ILE A 100 5.45 -18.44 0.61
CA ILE A 100 6.58 -18.66 -0.30
C ILE A 100 7.85 -18.31 0.45
N ILE A 101 8.71 -19.29 0.70
CA ILE A 101 10.00 -19.15 1.42
C ILE A 101 11.02 -18.42 0.54
N SER A 102 10.79 -17.13 0.33
CA SER A 102 11.66 -16.20 -0.38
C SER A 102 11.18 -14.77 -0.07
N PRO A 103 11.91 -13.72 -0.53
CA PRO A 103 11.45 -12.33 -0.41
C PRO A 103 10.22 -12.02 -1.29
N ARG A 104 9.71 -12.99 -2.05
CA ARG A 104 8.53 -12.83 -2.90
C ARG A 104 7.27 -12.56 -2.06
N ASP A 105 6.48 -11.61 -2.54
CA ASP A 105 5.19 -11.27 -1.97
C ASP A 105 4.12 -12.27 -2.41
N SER A 106 3.48 -12.93 -1.45
CA SER A 106 2.33 -13.82 -1.67
C SER A 106 1.02 -13.23 -1.15
N GLU A 107 1.05 -12.04 -0.56
CA GLU A 107 -0.11 -11.36 0.01
C GLU A 107 -0.53 -10.17 -0.87
N GLY A 108 0.42 -9.30 -1.23
CA GLY A 108 0.22 -8.15 -2.12
C GLY A 108 0.49 -6.78 -1.47
N HIS A 109 0.45 -6.68 -0.15
CA HIS A 109 0.59 -5.44 0.60
C HIS A 109 1.96 -4.77 0.34
N GLY A 110 3.06 -5.51 0.43
CA GLY A 110 4.40 -5.01 0.16
C GLY A 110 4.59 -4.54 -1.28
N THR A 111 4.06 -5.28 -2.26
CA THR A 111 4.05 -4.85 -3.67
C THR A 111 3.27 -3.54 -3.85
N HIS A 112 2.12 -3.40 -3.18
CA HIS A 112 1.29 -2.20 -3.25
C HIS A 112 1.97 -0.98 -2.57
N THR A 113 2.57 -1.15 -1.39
CA THR A 113 3.26 -0.07 -0.67
C THR A 113 4.54 0.36 -1.38
N ALA A 114 5.35 -0.60 -1.85
CA ALA A 114 6.57 -0.32 -2.62
C ALA A 114 6.28 0.44 -3.93
N SER A 115 5.25 0.03 -4.68
CA SER A 115 4.85 0.73 -5.91
C SER A 115 4.25 2.11 -5.65
N THR A 116 3.62 2.33 -4.49
CA THR A 116 3.15 3.66 -4.07
C THR A 116 4.31 4.61 -3.74
N ALA A 117 5.38 4.10 -3.12
CA ALA A 117 6.55 4.90 -2.78
C ALA A 117 7.41 5.21 -4.01
N ALA A 118 7.81 4.17 -4.76
CA ALA A 118 8.79 4.27 -5.83
C ALA A 118 8.38 3.52 -7.11
N GLY A 119 7.12 3.17 -7.31
CA GLY A 119 6.70 2.53 -8.56
C GLY A 119 7.01 3.39 -9.79
N ARG A 120 7.45 2.76 -10.86
CA ARG A 120 7.62 3.41 -12.15
C ARG A 120 6.29 3.82 -12.77
N LEU A 121 6.38 4.66 -13.80
CA LEU A 121 5.22 5.01 -14.61
C LEU A 121 4.74 3.76 -15.35
N VAL A 122 3.52 3.32 -15.03
CA VAL A 122 2.82 2.23 -15.70
C VAL A 122 1.56 2.79 -16.34
N ASN A 123 1.54 2.85 -17.67
CA ASN A 123 0.41 3.36 -18.43
C ASN A 123 -0.73 2.34 -18.47
N ARG A 124 -1.99 2.83 -18.61
CA ARG A 124 -3.20 2.01 -18.67
C ARG A 124 -3.43 1.11 -17.44
N ALA A 125 -2.84 1.43 -16.30
CA ALA A 125 -3.08 0.76 -15.03
C ALA A 125 -4.54 0.94 -14.58
N ASN A 126 -5.22 -0.18 -14.33
CA ASN A 126 -6.61 -0.24 -13.90
C ASN A 126 -6.90 -1.57 -13.20
N LEU A 127 -7.95 -1.60 -12.38
CA LEU A 127 -8.52 -2.82 -11.82
C LEU A 127 -9.85 -3.10 -12.55
N PHE A 128 -9.84 -3.95 -13.58
CA PHE A 128 -11.02 -4.25 -14.40
C PHE A 128 -11.74 -2.98 -14.90
N GLY A 129 -10.98 -2.01 -15.38
CA GLY A 129 -11.46 -0.68 -15.82
C GLY A 129 -11.59 0.35 -14.70
N LEU A 130 -11.69 -0.08 -13.43
CA LEU A 130 -11.74 0.83 -12.30
C LEU A 130 -10.41 1.56 -12.13
N GLY A 131 -10.53 2.86 -11.92
CA GLY A 131 -9.37 3.71 -11.65
C GLY A 131 -8.52 4.07 -12.87
N ALA A 132 -8.86 3.59 -14.06
CA ALA A 132 -8.07 3.74 -15.30
C ALA A 132 -7.73 5.17 -15.75
N GLY A 133 -8.21 6.24 -15.10
CA GLY A 133 -7.97 7.59 -15.62
C GLY A 133 -8.84 7.90 -16.84
N THR A 134 -8.99 9.19 -17.17
CA THR A 134 -9.40 9.64 -18.51
C THR A 134 -8.36 10.65 -19.01
N ALA A 135 -7.80 10.48 -20.20
CA ALA A 135 -6.86 11.43 -20.76
C ALA A 135 -7.53 12.35 -21.79
N ARG A 136 -7.41 13.67 -21.61
CA ARG A 136 -7.45 14.60 -22.74
C ARG A 136 -5.99 14.80 -23.18
N GLY A 137 -5.61 14.20 -24.30
CA GLY A 137 -4.30 14.42 -24.94
C GLY A 137 -3.12 13.60 -24.39
N GLY A 138 -3.36 12.49 -23.69
CA GLY A 138 -2.31 11.59 -23.17
C GLY A 138 -2.78 10.14 -23.06
N VAL A 139 -1.98 9.27 -22.44
CA VAL A 139 -2.39 7.88 -22.15
C VAL A 139 -3.13 7.85 -20.82
N ALA A 140 -4.41 7.43 -20.83
CA ALA A 140 -5.17 7.24 -19.60
C ALA A 140 -4.53 6.15 -18.71
N GLY A 141 -4.54 6.34 -17.40
CA GLY A 141 -4.22 5.27 -16.46
C GLY A 141 -2.75 5.14 -16.09
N THR A 142 -1.96 6.22 -16.07
CA THR A 142 -0.61 6.17 -15.48
C THR A 142 -0.61 6.02 -13.94
N ALA A 143 -0.30 4.83 -13.44
CA ALA A 143 0.12 4.64 -12.05
C ALA A 143 1.62 4.98 -11.90
N ARG A 144 2.02 5.54 -10.75
CA ARG A 144 3.43 5.78 -10.39
C ARG A 144 3.56 6.00 -8.88
N GLY A 145 4.77 5.82 -8.37
CA GLY A 145 5.14 6.24 -7.03
C GLY A 145 5.54 7.72 -6.94
N GLY A 146 5.86 8.16 -5.72
CA GLY A 146 6.36 9.52 -5.45
C GLY A 146 7.72 9.79 -6.11
N VAL A 147 8.64 8.82 -6.04
CA VAL A 147 9.99 8.88 -6.60
C VAL A 147 10.26 7.70 -7.56
N PRO A 148 9.73 7.76 -8.80
CA PRO A 148 9.79 6.66 -9.76
C PRO A 148 11.20 6.19 -10.12
N SER A 149 12.23 7.03 -9.97
CA SER A 149 13.62 6.66 -10.28
C SER A 149 14.38 6.07 -9.10
N ALA A 150 13.88 6.20 -7.87
CA ALA A 150 14.54 5.67 -6.67
C ALA A 150 14.65 4.14 -6.70
N ARG A 151 15.66 3.58 -6.04
CA ARG A 151 15.86 2.14 -5.89
C ARG A 151 14.99 1.59 -4.76
N ILE A 152 14.66 0.31 -4.84
CA ILE A 152 13.90 -0.41 -3.81
C ILE A 152 14.78 -1.51 -3.25
N ALA A 153 14.88 -1.56 -1.92
CA ALA A 153 15.44 -2.66 -1.17
C ALA A 153 14.35 -3.30 -0.33
N VAL A 154 14.12 -4.59 -0.50
CA VAL A 154 12.97 -5.31 0.07
C VAL A 154 13.40 -6.11 1.27
N TYR A 155 12.67 -5.95 2.37
CA TYR A 155 12.88 -6.67 3.62
C TYR A 155 11.55 -7.31 4.02
N LYS A 156 11.35 -8.57 3.64
CA LYS A 156 10.13 -9.31 3.97
C LYS A 156 10.16 -9.74 5.43
N ILE A 157 9.35 -9.09 6.25
CA ILE A 157 9.24 -9.33 7.70
C ILE A 157 7.86 -9.86 8.10
N CYS A 158 6.91 -9.86 7.17
CA CYS A 158 5.54 -10.30 7.40
C CYS A 158 5.22 -11.54 6.58
N TRP A 159 4.51 -12.45 7.22
CA TRP A 159 4.06 -13.74 6.71
C TRP A 159 2.58 -13.93 6.98
N SER A 160 2.04 -15.08 6.60
CA SER A 160 0.64 -15.42 6.82
C SER A 160 0.18 -15.35 8.30
N ASP A 161 1.10 -15.48 9.25
CA ASP A 161 0.86 -15.42 10.70
C ASP A 161 1.19 -14.04 11.33
N GLY A 162 1.61 -13.06 10.52
CA GLY A 162 1.93 -11.71 10.96
C GLY A 162 3.41 -11.36 10.81
N CYS A 163 3.85 -10.36 11.58
CA CYS A 163 5.22 -9.84 11.52
C CYS A 163 5.82 -9.91 12.92
N SER A 164 6.90 -10.68 13.11
CA SER A 164 7.50 -10.87 14.44
C SER A 164 8.44 -9.71 14.79
N ASP A 165 8.54 -9.39 16.09
CA ASP A 165 9.44 -8.34 16.59
C ASP A 165 10.92 -8.62 16.25
N ALA A 166 11.32 -9.90 16.32
CA ALA A 166 12.68 -10.32 16.01
C ALA A 166 13.02 -10.10 14.52
N ASP A 167 12.08 -10.42 13.63
CA ASP A 167 12.24 -10.24 12.19
C ASP A 167 12.26 -8.76 11.80
N ILE A 168 11.43 -7.93 12.46
CA ILE A 168 11.44 -6.46 12.31
C ILE A 168 12.83 -5.90 12.69
N LEU A 169 13.36 -6.27 13.85
CA LEU A 169 14.66 -5.78 14.31
C LEU A 169 15.81 -6.23 13.40
N ALA A 170 15.80 -7.48 12.96
CA ALA A 170 16.80 -8.00 12.03
C ALA A 170 16.79 -7.26 10.69
N ALA A 171 15.59 -6.96 10.16
CA ALA A 171 15.44 -6.19 8.94
C ALA A 171 15.93 -4.74 9.08
N PHE A 172 15.69 -4.09 10.23
CA PHE A 172 16.24 -2.76 10.50
C PHE A 172 17.76 -2.77 10.52
N ASP A 173 18.38 -3.74 11.20
CA ASP A 173 19.84 -3.85 11.28
C ASP A 173 20.47 -4.00 9.90
N ASP A 174 19.95 -4.93 9.08
CA ASP A 174 20.39 -5.12 7.71
C ASP A 174 20.10 -3.89 6.83
N ALA A 175 18.93 -3.25 6.94
CA ALA A 175 18.61 -2.06 6.15
C ALA A 175 19.58 -0.91 6.41
N ILE A 176 19.94 -0.69 7.67
CA ILE A 176 20.93 0.32 8.07
C ILE A 176 22.31 -0.04 7.52
N ALA A 177 22.74 -1.29 7.68
CA ALA A 177 24.05 -1.75 7.23
C ALA A 177 24.20 -1.78 5.69
N ASP A 178 23.11 -2.13 5.00
CA ASP A 178 23.03 -2.21 3.53
C ASP A 178 23.07 -0.81 2.88
N GLY A 179 22.77 0.24 3.65
CA GLY A 179 22.90 1.64 3.24
C GLY A 179 21.65 2.23 2.58
N VAL A 180 20.45 1.88 3.07
CA VAL A 180 19.21 2.55 2.64
C VAL A 180 19.21 4.02 3.07
N ASP A 181 18.53 4.89 2.33
CA ASP A 181 18.43 6.33 2.66
C ASP A 181 17.18 6.66 3.48
N ILE A 182 16.12 5.87 3.29
CA ILE A 182 14.83 6.04 3.96
C ILE A 182 14.15 4.68 4.09
N ILE A 183 13.42 4.49 5.19
CA ILE A 183 12.64 3.29 5.44
C ILE A 183 11.16 3.62 5.37
N SER A 184 10.42 2.83 4.59
CA SER A 184 8.96 2.82 4.54
C SER A 184 8.47 1.56 5.25
N LEU A 185 7.69 1.74 6.31
CA LEU A 185 7.20 0.67 7.16
C LEU A 185 5.69 0.81 7.38
N SER A 186 4.91 -0.05 6.74
CA SER A 186 3.43 -0.02 6.81
C SER A 186 2.88 -1.08 7.75
N VAL A 187 3.55 -1.28 8.88
CA VAL A 187 3.16 -2.25 9.93
C VAL A 187 3.14 -1.57 11.30
N GLY A 188 2.46 -2.18 12.26
CA GLY A 188 2.37 -1.66 13.62
C GLY A 188 1.63 -2.63 14.53
N SER A 189 1.84 -2.48 15.84
CA SER A 189 1.11 -3.24 16.84
C SER A 189 -0.38 -2.86 16.85
N THR A 190 -1.22 -3.75 17.39
CA THR A 190 -2.63 -3.46 17.71
C THR A 190 -2.79 -2.67 19.01
N THR A 191 -1.76 -2.67 19.86
CA THR A 191 -1.76 -1.97 21.16
C THR A 191 -0.48 -1.13 21.32
N PRO A 192 -0.58 0.09 21.87
CA PRO A 192 0.59 0.91 22.11
C PRO A 192 1.44 0.33 23.25
N THR A 193 2.74 0.25 23.05
CA THR A 193 3.72 -0.22 24.03
C THR A 193 4.78 0.86 24.30
N ASP A 194 5.52 0.72 25.40
CA ASP A 194 6.65 1.62 25.71
C ASP A 194 7.76 1.49 24.65
N TYR A 195 8.48 2.57 24.36
CA TYR A 195 9.49 2.63 23.31
C TYR A 195 10.57 1.55 23.43
N PHE A 196 10.99 1.19 24.65
CA PHE A 196 12.02 0.16 24.88
C PHE A 196 11.48 -1.27 24.77
N ARG A 197 10.19 -1.42 24.47
CA ARG A 197 9.49 -2.69 24.28
C ARG A 197 8.75 -2.74 22.94
N ASP A 198 9.05 -1.82 22.04
CA ASP A 198 8.47 -1.74 20.70
C ASP A 198 9.60 -1.89 19.66
N SER A 199 9.54 -2.96 18.88
CA SER A 199 10.59 -3.32 17.91
C SER A 199 10.75 -2.24 16.83
N ILE A 200 9.66 -1.61 16.40
CA ILE A 200 9.67 -0.54 15.39
C ILE A 200 10.32 0.72 15.98
N ALA A 201 9.98 1.09 17.21
CA ALA A 201 10.57 2.23 17.90
C ALA A 201 12.08 2.05 18.08
N ILE A 202 12.52 0.88 18.54
CA ILE A 202 13.94 0.55 18.71
C ILE A 202 14.67 0.59 17.36
N GLY A 203 14.19 -0.14 16.36
CA GLY A 203 14.80 -0.19 15.02
C GLY A 203 14.88 1.20 14.38
N ALA A 204 13.80 1.96 14.44
CA ALA A 204 13.76 3.32 13.90
C ALA A 204 14.66 4.31 14.67
N PHE A 205 14.89 4.10 15.97
CA PHE A 205 15.84 4.93 16.73
C PHE A 205 17.26 4.72 16.20
N HIS A 206 17.66 3.47 15.97
CA HIS A 206 18.94 3.14 15.38
C HIS A 206 19.08 3.61 13.93
N ALA A 207 18.00 3.56 13.14
CA ALA A 207 17.98 4.15 11.80
C ALA A 207 18.20 5.67 11.84
N MET A 208 17.46 6.38 12.70
CA MET A 208 17.59 7.84 12.86
C MET A 208 19.00 8.25 13.32
N ARG A 209 19.61 7.47 14.23
CA ARG A 209 21.01 7.67 14.67
C ARG A 209 22.02 7.58 13.52
N ASN A 210 21.68 6.87 12.45
CA ASN A 210 22.48 6.75 11.23
C ASN A 210 21.98 7.68 10.10
N GLY A 211 21.10 8.63 10.40
CA GLY A 211 20.58 9.60 9.44
C GLY A 211 19.48 9.07 8.52
N ILE A 212 18.88 7.92 8.84
CA ILE A 212 17.85 7.26 8.03
C ILE A 212 16.48 7.53 8.66
N LEU A 213 15.62 8.30 7.97
CA LEU A 213 14.25 8.54 8.41
C LEU A 213 13.41 7.26 8.24
N THR A 214 12.60 6.93 9.25
CA THR A 214 11.56 5.90 9.13
C THR A 214 10.18 6.55 9.04
N VAL A 215 9.47 6.24 7.96
CA VAL A 215 8.08 6.64 7.72
C VAL A 215 7.17 5.47 8.08
N THR A 216 6.24 5.70 9.01
CA THR A 216 5.36 4.66 9.56
C THR A 216 3.88 5.02 9.39
N SER A 217 3.02 4.01 9.28
CA SER A 217 1.56 4.23 9.35
C SER A 217 1.12 4.45 10.80
N ALA A 218 0.15 5.33 11.04
CA ALA A 218 -0.36 5.59 12.40
C ALA A 218 -1.22 4.43 12.97
N GLY A 219 -1.65 3.49 12.12
CA GLY A 219 -2.55 2.39 12.47
C GLY A 219 -4.02 2.67 12.16
N ASN A 220 -4.82 1.58 12.12
CA ASN A 220 -6.21 1.59 11.64
C ASN A 220 -7.26 1.39 12.75
N GLN A 221 -6.89 1.52 14.03
CA GLN A 221 -7.77 1.28 15.19
C GLN A 221 -8.62 2.50 15.60
N GLY A 222 -8.69 3.52 14.74
CA GLY A 222 -9.54 4.70 14.96
C GLY A 222 -11.05 4.34 14.99
N PRO A 223 -11.93 5.33 15.24
CA PRO A 223 -11.67 6.76 15.35
C PRO A 223 -11.59 7.25 16.81
N ARG A 224 -11.52 6.36 17.79
CA ARG A 224 -11.42 6.74 19.21
C ARG A 224 -10.09 7.45 19.48
N ARG A 225 -10.04 8.26 20.54
CA ARG A 225 -8.78 8.90 20.98
C ARG A 225 -7.77 7.84 21.43
N ALA A 226 -6.49 8.16 21.29
CA ALA A 226 -5.36 7.35 21.77
C ALA A 226 -5.30 5.93 21.17
N THR A 227 -5.57 5.80 19.86
CA THR A 227 -5.52 4.52 19.12
C THR A 227 -4.28 4.39 18.21
N ILE A 228 -3.41 5.39 18.19
CA ILE A 228 -2.14 5.37 17.42
C ILE A 228 -1.16 4.39 18.08
N THR A 229 -0.43 3.62 17.28
CA THR A 229 0.55 2.64 17.79
C THR A 229 1.99 2.95 17.37
N ASN A 230 2.21 3.59 16.23
CA ASN A 230 3.51 4.16 15.85
C ASN A 230 3.57 5.65 16.21
N PHE A 231 4.09 6.00 17.38
CA PHE A 231 4.12 7.39 17.91
C PHE A 231 5.50 7.83 18.43
N SER A 232 6.56 7.13 18.05
CA SER A 232 7.93 7.45 18.44
C SER A 232 8.37 8.80 17.86
N PRO A 233 8.93 9.73 18.67
CA PRO A 233 9.30 11.08 18.21
C PRO A 233 10.30 11.14 17.05
N TRP A 234 11.08 10.07 16.84
CA TRP A 234 12.07 9.94 15.76
C TRP A 234 11.52 9.28 14.49
N THR A 235 10.21 9.08 14.39
CA THR A 235 9.54 8.55 13.19
C THR A 235 8.60 9.59 12.59
N LEU A 236 8.34 9.48 11.29
CA LEU A 236 7.25 10.20 10.64
C LEU A 236 6.00 9.32 10.63
N SER A 237 5.12 9.51 11.60
CA SER A 237 3.84 8.80 11.69
C SER A 237 2.79 9.42 10.77
N VAL A 238 2.22 8.63 9.86
CA VAL A 238 1.33 9.10 8.80
C VAL A 238 -0.10 8.60 9.02
N ALA A 239 -1.06 9.53 9.09
CA ALA A 239 -2.49 9.23 9.12
C ALA A 239 -3.07 9.10 7.69
N ALA A 240 -4.22 8.42 7.57
CA ALA A 240 -4.94 8.30 6.30
C ALA A 240 -6.04 9.37 6.15
N SER A 241 -6.20 9.90 4.94
CA SER A 241 -7.28 10.83 4.59
C SER A 241 -7.86 10.50 3.22
N THR A 242 -9.05 11.03 2.93
CA THR A 242 -9.71 10.83 1.65
C THR A 242 -9.14 11.75 0.57
N ILE A 243 -9.13 11.28 -0.67
CA ILE A 243 -8.94 12.13 -1.85
C ILE A 243 -10.30 12.51 -2.44
N ASP A 244 -10.29 13.34 -3.48
CA ASP A 244 -11.49 13.78 -4.18
C ASP A 244 -12.21 12.69 -4.99
N ARG A 245 -11.46 11.69 -5.48
CA ARG A 245 -12.04 10.52 -6.15
C ARG A 245 -12.73 9.61 -5.16
N LYS A 246 -14.00 9.31 -5.43
CA LYS A 246 -14.80 8.30 -4.73
C LYS A 246 -15.27 7.23 -5.72
N PHE A 247 -15.37 6.00 -5.24
CA PHE A 247 -15.94 4.88 -5.99
C PHE A 247 -17.36 4.64 -5.49
N PHE A 248 -18.29 4.55 -6.42
CA PHE A 248 -19.70 4.30 -6.17
C PHE A 248 -20.18 3.16 -7.06
N THR A 249 -21.13 2.40 -6.55
CA THR A 249 -21.78 1.29 -7.26
C THR A 249 -23.29 1.54 -7.25
N GLY A 250 -23.84 1.83 -8.42
CA GLY A 250 -25.28 2.01 -8.57
C GLY A 250 -26.02 0.68 -8.41
N VAL A 251 -27.07 0.67 -7.59
CA VAL A 251 -27.96 -0.47 -7.39
C VAL A 251 -29.33 -0.08 -7.89
N LYS A 252 -29.75 -0.64 -9.03
CA LYS A 252 -31.08 -0.43 -9.60
C LYS A 252 -32.01 -1.56 -9.12
N LEU A 253 -33.08 -1.19 -8.44
CA LEU A 253 -34.12 -2.14 -8.02
C LEU A 253 -35.15 -2.38 -9.13
N GLY A 254 -35.98 -3.42 -8.96
CA GLY A 254 -37.03 -3.79 -9.91
C GLY A 254 -38.16 -2.75 -10.07
N ASN A 255 -38.26 -1.78 -9.16
CA ASN A 255 -39.16 -0.63 -9.26
C ASN A 255 -38.48 0.60 -9.91
N ASP A 256 -37.37 0.40 -10.61
CA ASP A 256 -36.54 1.41 -11.28
C ASP A 256 -35.86 2.44 -10.37
N VAL A 257 -35.99 2.33 -9.05
CA VAL A 257 -35.26 3.19 -8.11
C VAL A 257 -33.78 2.81 -8.11
N VAL A 258 -32.92 3.82 -8.23
CA VAL A 258 -31.46 3.67 -8.20
C VAL A 258 -30.90 4.21 -6.89
N TYR A 259 -30.16 3.38 -6.18
CA TYR A 259 -29.40 3.77 -5.00
C TYR A 259 -27.91 3.84 -5.32
N GLU A 260 -27.23 4.80 -4.70
CA GLU A 260 -25.78 4.90 -4.77
C GLU A 260 -25.15 4.17 -3.59
N GLY A 261 -24.57 3.00 -3.85
CA GLY A 261 -23.78 2.25 -2.87
C GLY A 261 -22.29 2.60 -2.94
N VAL A 262 -21.53 2.16 -1.93
CA VAL A 262 -20.07 2.30 -1.90
C VAL A 262 -19.44 0.91 -1.92
N SER A 263 -18.80 0.56 -3.03
CA SER A 263 -18.01 -0.67 -3.16
C SER A 263 -17.03 -0.56 -4.33
N ILE A 264 -16.04 -1.45 -4.35
CA ILE A 264 -15.20 -1.70 -5.53
C ILE A 264 -15.79 -2.92 -6.25
N ASN A 265 -16.83 -2.71 -7.04
CA ASN A 265 -17.50 -3.78 -7.79
C ASN A 265 -16.88 -3.95 -9.18
N THR A 266 -16.24 -5.09 -9.42
CA THR A 266 -15.67 -5.45 -10.74
C THR A 266 -16.56 -6.40 -11.53
N PHE A 267 -17.69 -6.83 -10.96
CA PHE A 267 -18.60 -7.77 -11.61
C PHE A 267 -19.51 -7.04 -12.60
N ASP A 268 -19.55 -7.56 -13.82
CA ASP A 268 -20.51 -7.16 -14.84
C ASP A 268 -21.71 -8.11 -14.78
N LEU A 269 -22.89 -7.55 -14.47
CA LEU A 269 -24.14 -8.29 -14.45
C LEU A 269 -24.69 -8.55 -15.86
N LYS A 270 -24.05 -8.02 -16.92
CA LYS A 270 -24.49 -8.16 -18.33
C LYS A 270 -25.95 -7.76 -18.55
N ASN A 271 -26.41 -6.75 -17.82
CA ASN A 271 -27.80 -6.30 -17.74
C ASN A 271 -28.80 -7.35 -17.24
N GLU A 272 -28.34 -8.41 -16.56
CA GLU A 272 -29.19 -9.35 -15.85
C GLU A 272 -29.69 -8.75 -14.53
N THR A 273 -30.93 -9.09 -14.19
CA THR A 273 -31.53 -8.76 -12.89
C THR A 273 -31.70 -10.04 -12.10
N TYR A 274 -31.37 -9.99 -10.82
CA TYR A 274 -31.47 -11.14 -9.93
C TYR A 274 -32.60 -10.92 -8.91
N PRO A 275 -33.33 -11.97 -8.52
CA PRO A 275 -34.31 -11.89 -7.44
C PRO A 275 -33.65 -11.40 -6.14
N MET A 276 -34.35 -10.54 -5.41
CA MET A 276 -33.92 -10.03 -4.11
C MET A 276 -34.85 -10.58 -3.02
N ILE A 277 -34.26 -11.04 -1.91
CA ILE A 277 -34.99 -11.49 -0.72
C ILE A 277 -34.48 -10.72 0.50
N TYR A 278 -35.39 -10.37 1.41
CA TYR A 278 -34.99 -9.84 2.71
C TYR A 278 -34.49 -10.98 3.59
N GLY A 279 -33.31 -10.85 4.19
CA GLY A 279 -32.70 -11.94 4.99
C GLY A 279 -33.58 -12.46 6.13
N GLY A 280 -34.43 -11.61 6.70
CA GLY A 280 -35.41 -12.02 7.72
C GLY A 280 -36.49 -12.99 7.21
N ASP A 281 -36.74 -13.03 5.90
CA ASP A 281 -37.69 -13.96 5.27
C ASP A 281 -37.04 -15.30 4.89
N ALA A 282 -35.72 -15.43 5.05
CA ALA A 282 -34.96 -16.67 4.81
C ALA A 282 -34.21 -17.15 6.07
N PRO A 283 -34.89 -17.36 7.22
CA PRO A 283 -34.22 -17.83 8.42
C PRO A 283 -33.70 -19.27 8.27
N ASN A 284 -32.69 -19.63 9.06
CA ASN A 284 -32.21 -21.01 9.19
C ASN A 284 -32.74 -21.63 10.50
N PRO A 285 -33.90 -22.31 10.48
CA PRO A 285 -34.54 -22.80 11.69
C PRO A 285 -33.76 -23.97 12.30
N ILE A 286 -33.04 -24.74 11.48
CA ILE A 286 -32.18 -25.86 11.93
C ILE A 286 -31.01 -25.32 12.78
N GLY A 287 -30.52 -24.12 12.47
CA GLY A 287 -29.52 -23.41 13.27
C GLY A 287 -30.09 -22.59 14.43
N ASN A 288 -31.38 -22.74 14.76
CA ASN A 288 -32.11 -21.91 15.73
C ASN A 288 -32.12 -20.40 15.42
N TYR A 289 -32.02 -20.02 14.15
CA TYR A 289 -32.19 -18.62 13.74
C TYR A 289 -33.65 -18.34 13.38
N THR A 290 -34.15 -17.21 13.87
CA THR A 290 -35.46 -16.64 13.56
C THR A 290 -35.32 -15.44 12.62
N SER A 291 -36.45 -14.97 12.07
CA SER A 291 -36.50 -13.77 11.23
C SER A 291 -35.89 -12.52 11.88
N SER A 292 -35.87 -12.41 13.21
CA SER A 292 -35.28 -11.26 13.91
C SER A 292 -33.76 -11.39 14.12
N SER A 293 -33.23 -12.61 14.08
CA SER A 293 -31.80 -12.92 14.26
C SER A 293 -31.05 -13.22 12.96
N SER A 294 -31.78 -13.42 11.86
CA SER A 294 -31.19 -13.56 10.52
C SER A 294 -30.83 -12.19 9.97
N ARG A 295 -29.60 -11.75 10.25
CA ARG A 295 -28.96 -10.58 9.65
C ARG A 295 -27.57 -10.94 9.16
#